data_AF-A0A849RYC9-F1
#
_entry.id   AF-A0A849RYC9-F1
#
_cell.length_a   1.000
_cell.length_b   1.000
_cell.length_c   1.000
_cell.angle_alpha   90.00
_cell.angle_beta   90.00
_cell.angle_gamma   90.00
#
_symmetry.space_group_name_H-M   'P 1'
#
loop_
_entity.id
_entity.type
_entity.pdbx_description
1 polymer ?
#
loop_
_entity_poly.entity_id
_entity_poly.type
_entity_poly.pdbx_seq_one_letter_code
_entity_poly.pdbx_strand_id
1 'polypeptide(L)'
;MSSNTPEAPLCTNPVARTDNMTFKNLMATSMAGRGTSPENPTPKDYALTIGDNKSISIITLTCQEGLWANGLGREGGIEGAWIVVLSAKKLAVRWYDETVLILEKLSENATPKASFDCKNASTDVEKAICASEPLAAFDLSVTQSYLSAVKRYKALHQSTDVHRLYTQQKAWLVERNSCGAHIKCLQDAMASHLEALANEGNF
;
A
#
# COMPACT_ATOMS: atom_id res chain seq x y z
N MET A 1 7.06 6.64 17.02
CA MET A 1 6.28 6.14 15.88
C MET A 1 7.28 5.70 14.84
N SER A 2 7.28 4.42 14.45
CA SER A 2 8.11 3.89 13.35
C SER A 2 7.19 3.62 12.16
N SER A 3 7.55 4.11 10.97
CA SER A 3 6.87 3.73 9.73
C SER A 3 7.46 2.42 9.22
N ASN A 4 6.64 1.47 8.79
CA ASN A 4 7.13 0.27 8.08
C ASN A 4 7.28 0.57 6.59
N THR A 5 8.05 1.60 6.27
CA THR A 5 8.34 2.03 4.91
C THR A 5 9.45 1.14 4.31
N PRO A 6 9.48 0.91 2.99
CA PRO A 6 10.51 0.09 2.34
C PRO A 6 11.94 0.63 2.54
N GLU A 7 12.05 1.91 2.92
CA GLU A 7 13.31 2.62 3.11
C GLU A 7 14.05 2.16 4.38
N ALA A 8 15.32 1.83 4.19
CA ALA A 8 16.33 1.88 5.24
C ALA A 8 17.24 3.10 4.97
N PRO A 9 17.49 3.97 5.98
CA PRO A 9 17.04 3.89 7.37
C PRO A 9 15.58 4.33 7.59
N LEU A 10 14.99 3.90 8.70
CA LEU A 10 13.65 4.32 9.13
C LEU A 10 13.57 5.83 9.32
N CYS A 11 12.44 6.44 8.93
CA CYS A 11 12.19 7.86 9.17
C CYS A 11 12.05 8.17 10.66
N THR A 12 13.12 8.68 11.26
CA THR A 12 13.16 9.13 12.66
C THR A 12 13.06 10.65 12.76
N ASN A 13 12.43 11.15 13.83
CA ASN A 13 12.20 12.58 14.10
C ASN A 13 11.59 13.36 12.90
N PRO A 14 10.45 12.93 12.35
CA PRO A 14 9.88 13.56 11.16
C PRO A 14 9.43 15.00 11.44
N VAL A 15 9.88 15.93 10.61
CA VAL A 15 9.41 17.31 10.55
C VAL A 15 8.52 17.46 9.33
N ALA A 16 7.27 17.85 9.55
CA ALA A 16 6.32 18.12 8.47
C ALA A 16 6.49 19.56 7.97
N ARG A 17 6.65 19.70 6.65
CA ARG A 17 6.56 20.98 5.96
C ARG A 17 5.29 21.00 5.12
N THR A 18 4.56 22.10 5.19
CA THR A 18 3.34 22.30 4.41
C THR A 18 3.56 23.38 3.36
N ASP A 19 3.24 23.06 2.12
CA ASP A 19 3.21 24.01 1.01
C ASP A 19 1.83 23.95 0.34
N ASN A 20 1.45 25.00 -0.40
CA ASN A 20 0.18 25.06 -1.12
C ASN A 20 0.42 25.23 -2.63
N MET A 21 -0.25 24.42 -3.45
CA MET A 21 -0.31 24.61 -4.91
C MET A 21 -1.54 23.91 -5.48
N THR A 22 -1.70 23.91 -6.81
CA THR A 22 -2.76 23.15 -7.46
C THR A 22 -2.38 21.68 -7.60
N PHE A 23 -3.35 20.77 -7.54
CA PHE A 23 -3.09 19.33 -7.72
C PHE A 23 -2.48 19.06 -9.11
N LYS A 24 -2.91 19.78 -10.14
CA LYS A 24 -2.29 19.70 -11.47
C LYS A 24 -0.80 20.04 -11.46
N ASN A 25 -0.40 21.11 -10.77
CA ASN A 25 1.00 21.50 -10.68
C ASN A 25 1.82 20.48 -9.89
N LEU A 26 1.26 19.96 -8.79
CA LEU A 26 1.89 18.89 -8.02
C LEU A 26 2.21 17.69 -8.90
N MET A 27 1.20 17.15 -9.61
CA MET A 27 1.40 15.97 -10.46
C MET A 27 2.42 16.22 -11.57
N ALA A 28 2.35 17.38 -12.23
CA ALA A 28 3.26 17.72 -13.32
C ALA A 28 4.73 17.91 -12.87
N THR A 29 4.95 18.30 -11.61
CA THR A 29 6.28 18.62 -11.08
C THR A 29 6.87 17.53 -10.19
N SER A 30 6.05 16.62 -9.63
CA SER A 30 6.54 15.54 -8.77
C SER A 30 6.61 14.19 -9.47
N MET A 31 5.62 13.85 -10.31
CA MET A 31 5.50 12.53 -10.90
C MET A 31 6.35 12.43 -12.18
N ALA A 32 6.71 11.21 -12.57
CA ALA A 32 7.44 10.96 -13.81
C ALA A 32 6.61 11.39 -15.03
N GLY A 33 7.28 12.04 -15.99
CA GLY A 33 6.68 12.42 -17.26
C GLY A 33 6.52 11.24 -18.22
N ARG A 34 5.61 11.38 -19.18
CA ARG A 34 5.48 10.52 -20.36
C ARG A 34 6.44 10.99 -21.44
N GLY A 35 7.03 10.05 -22.18
CA GLY A 35 7.79 10.35 -23.40
C GLY A 35 6.93 10.81 -24.59
N THR A 36 5.61 10.93 -24.41
CA THR A 36 4.64 11.33 -25.43
C THR A 36 3.64 12.33 -24.85
N SER A 37 3.10 13.19 -25.73
CA SER A 37 2.13 14.20 -25.32
C SER A 37 0.79 13.57 -24.87
N PRO A 38 0.18 14.05 -23.76
CA PRO A 38 0.67 15.10 -22.87
C PRO A 38 1.80 14.59 -21.96
N GLU A 39 2.96 15.26 -22.01
CA GLU A 39 4.18 14.80 -21.31
C GLU A 39 4.00 14.77 -19.80
N ASN A 40 3.27 15.73 -19.23
CA ASN A 40 3.08 15.79 -17.79
C ASN A 40 1.79 15.05 -17.38
N PRO A 41 1.83 14.26 -16.29
CA PRO A 41 0.64 13.60 -15.80
C PRO A 41 -0.30 14.57 -15.08
N THR A 42 -1.56 14.18 -15.03
CA THR A 42 -2.67 14.89 -14.40
C THR A 42 -3.31 14.02 -13.32
N PRO A 43 -4.12 14.58 -12.40
CA PRO A 43 -4.83 13.76 -11.40
C PRO A 43 -5.67 12.65 -12.03
N LYS A 44 -6.25 12.89 -13.22
CA LYS A 44 -7.08 11.92 -13.94
C LYS A 44 -6.30 10.70 -14.42
N ASP A 45 -5.02 10.84 -14.74
CA ASP A 45 -4.14 9.73 -15.13
C ASP A 45 -4.00 8.70 -13.98
N TYR A 46 -4.24 9.13 -12.74
CA TYR A 46 -4.23 8.32 -11.52
C TYR A 46 -5.64 8.03 -10.97
N ALA A 47 -6.68 8.20 -11.80
CA ALA A 47 -8.09 8.05 -11.41
C ALA A 47 -8.52 8.92 -10.21
N LEU A 48 -7.82 10.04 -9.97
CA LEU A 48 -8.16 10.97 -8.90
C LEU A 48 -9.22 11.97 -9.37
N THR A 49 -10.39 11.95 -8.73
CA THR A 49 -11.53 12.83 -9.05
C THR A 49 -11.45 14.15 -8.28
N ILE A 50 -10.37 14.89 -8.49
CA ILE A 50 -10.11 16.19 -7.87
C ILE A 50 -10.07 17.25 -8.98
N GLY A 51 -10.64 18.43 -8.73
CA GLY A 51 -10.58 19.52 -9.69
C GLY A 51 -9.14 19.99 -9.90
N ASP A 52 -8.69 20.05 -11.16
CA ASP A 52 -7.31 20.37 -11.55
C ASP A 52 -6.79 21.69 -10.93
N ASN A 53 -7.67 22.68 -10.79
CA ASN A 53 -7.36 24.02 -10.28
C ASN A 53 -7.61 24.17 -8.78
N LYS A 54 -8.00 23.10 -8.08
CA LYS A 54 -8.21 23.14 -6.64
C LYS A 54 -6.85 23.33 -5.95
N SER A 55 -6.73 24.38 -5.15
CA SER A 55 -5.59 24.55 -4.25
C SER A 55 -5.65 23.48 -3.17
N ILE A 56 -4.52 22.83 -2.93
CA ILE A 56 -4.33 21.77 -1.95
C ILE A 56 -3.16 22.08 -1.04
N SER A 57 -3.25 21.62 0.20
CA SER A 57 -2.12 21.58 1.12
C SER A 57 -1.38 20.27 0.94
N ILE A 58 -0.08 20.39 0.68
CA ILE A 58 0.85 19.30 0.47
C ILE A 58 1.75 19.25 1.68
N ILE A 59 1.89 18.07 2.26
CA ILE A 59 2.77 17.81 3.38
C ILE A 59 3.93 16.97 2.86
N THR A 60 5.16 17.48 3.01
CA THR A 60 6.39 16.71 2.84
C THR A 60 6.99 16.44 4.21
N LEU A 61 7.66 15.30 4.35
CA LEU A 61 8.29 14.91 5.60
C LEU A 61 9.81 14.91 5.42
N THR A 62 10.51 15.64 6.28
CA THR A 62 11.96 15.55 6.42
C THR A 62 12.28 14.77 7.68
N CYS A 63 12.97 13.66 7.53
CA CYS A 63 13.48 12.83 8.61
C CYS A 63 14.92 13.28 8.95
N GLN A 64 15.50 12.72 10.02
CA GLN A 64 16.89 13.02 10.41
C GLN A 64 17.91 12.79 9.27
N GLU A 65 17.68 11.76 8.46
CA GLU A 65 18.57 11.33 7.36
C GLU A 65 18.25 12.03 6.02
N GLY A 66 17.25 12.91 6.00
CA GLY A 66 16.84 13.66 4.81
C GLY A 66 15.36 13.52 4.47
N LEU A 67 15.02 13.83 3.22
CA LEU A 67 13.65 13.81 2.74
C LEU A 67 13.09 12.38 2.73
N TRP A 68 11.87 12.19 3.22
CA TRP A 68 11.20 10.89 3.20
C TRP A 68 10.93 10.45 1.76
N ALA A 69 11.31 9.21 1.42
CA ALA A 69 11.28 8.65 0.08
C ALA A 69 12.03 9.49 -0.96
N ASN A 70 13.21 10.01 -0.62
CA ASN A 70 14.03 10.90 -1.46
C ASN A 70 14.33 10.36 -2.88
N GLY A 71 14.26 9.04 -3.12
CA GLY A 71 14.40 8.45 -4.45
C GLY A 71 13.21 8.69 -5.40
N LEU A 72 12.11 9.26 -4.90
CA LEU A 72 10.95 9.62 -5.69
C LEU A 72 11.11 11.04 -6.24
N GLY A 73 10.84 11.26 -7.52
CA GLY A 73 10.84 12.60 -8.12
C GLY A 73 11.35 12.58 -9.54
N ARG A 74 11.02 13.60 -10.31
CA ARG A 74 11.76 13.92 -11.53
C ARG A 74 12.89 14.88 -11.18
N GLU A 75 14.00 14.81 -11.92
CA GLU A 75 15.10 15.76 -11.79
C GLU A 75 14.57 17.20 -11.95
N GLY A 76 14.96 18.08 -11.02
CA GLY A 76 14.52 19.48 -10.97
C GLY A 76 13.05 19.69 -10.56
N GLY A 77 12.37 18.64 -10.08
CA GLY A 77 10.99 18.66 -9.63
C GLY A 77 10.83 18.61 -8.10
N ILE A 78 9.63 18.21 -7.66
CA ILE A 78 9.37 17.90 -6.24
C ILE A 78 9.85 16.47 -5.98
N GLU A 79 10.89 16.37 -5.16
CA GLU A 79 11.42 15.10 -4.69
C GLU A 79 10.64 14.59 -3.47
N GLY A 80 10.82 13.32 -3.13
CA GLY A 80 10.23 12.70 -1.97
C GLY A 80 8.80 12.24 -2.15
N ALA A 81 8.30 11.58 -1.10
CA ALA A 81 6.88 11.33 -0.93
C ALA A 81 6.19 12.61 -0.46
N TRP A 82 5.01 12.86 -1.04
CA TRP A 82 4.10 13.90 -0.57
C TRP A 82 2.81 13.28 -0.05
N ILE A 83 2.18 14.00 0.88
CA ILE A 83 0.86 13.67 1.43
C ILE A 83 -0.07 14.84 1.12
N VAL A 84 -1.20 14.57 0.48
CA VAL A 84 -2.25 15.56 0.23
C VAL A 84 -3.48 15.20 1.06
N VAL A 85 -3.98 16.17 1.81
CA VAL A 85 -5.26 16.07 2.51
C VAL A 85 -6.40 16.32 1.52
N LEU A 86 -7.04 15.24 1.06
CA LEU A 86 -8.16 15.33 0.11
C LEU A 86 -9.46 15.78 0.82
N SER A 87 -9.65 15.27 2.05
CA SER A 87 -10.76 15.59 2.95
C SER A 87 -10.39 15.20 4.38
N ALA A 88 -11.28 15.45 5.35
CA ALA A 88 -11.08 15.05 6.75
C ALA A 88 -10.89 13.53 6.97
N LYS A 89 -11.25 12.69 5.99
CA LYS A 89 -11.13 11.22 6.07
C LYS A 89 -10.31 10.60 4.94
N LYS A 90 -9.76 11.39 4.02
CA LYS A 90 -9.03 10.84 2.85
C LYS A 90 -7.73 11.57 2.63
N LEU A 91 -6.65 10.81 2.48
CA LEU A 91 -5.32 11.28 2.11
C LEU A 91 -4.92 10.65 0.77
N ALA A 92 -4.18 11.39 -0.04
CA ALA A 92 -3.39 10.84 -1.13
C ALA A 92 -1.93 10.85 -0.72
N VAL A 93 -1.21 9.77 -0.97
CA VAL A 93 0.22 9.65 -0.68
C VAL A 93 0.92 9.21 -1.97
N ARG A 94 1.93 9.96 -2.39
CA ARG A 94 2.82 9.47 -3.44
C ARG A 94 3.62 8.29 -2.91
N TRP A 95 3.65 7.23 -3.71
CA TRP A 95 4.37 6.02 -3.40
C TRP A 95 5.28 5.61 -4.56
N TYR A 96 6.02 4.53 -4.35
CA TYR A 96 6.90 3.92 -5.35
C TYR A 96 6.16 3.51 -6.63
N ASP A 97 6.94 3.30 -7.70
CA ASP A 97 6.45 2.93 -9.03
C ASP A 97 5.40 3.89 -9.57
N GLU A 98 5.60 5.18 -9.30
CA GLU A 98 4.71 6.28 -9.68
C GLU A 98 3.26 6.08 -9.19
N THR A 99 3.05 5.31 -8.12
CA THR A 99 1.71 5.04 -7.60
C THR A 99 1.24 6.16 -6.67
N VAL A 100 -0.06 6.43 -6.66
CA VAL A 100 -0.70 7.25 -5.63
C VAL A 100 -1.60 6.38 -4.77
N LEU A 101 -1.25 6.23 -3.50
CA LEU A 101 -2.07 5.52 -2.52
C LEU A 101 -3.17 6.46 -2.00
N ILE A 102 -4.40 5.95 -1.99
CA ILE A 102 -5.52 6.65 -1.36
C ILE A 102 -5.81 5.98 -0.02
N LEU A 103 -5.54 6.71 1.05
CA LEU A 103 -5.76 6.26 2.42
C LEU A 103 -7.08 6.83 2.91
N GLU A 104 -7.98 5.94 3.35
CA GLU A 104 -9.23 6.33 3.97
C GLU A 104 -9.19 6.04 5.46
N LYS A 105 -9.57 7.03 6.28
CA LYS A 105 -9.65 6.87 7.72
C LYS A 105 -10.80 5.92 8.06
N LEU A 106 -10.49 4.82 8.75
CA LEU A 106 -11.48 3.90 9.29
C LEU A 106 -12.40 4.63 10.28
N SER A 107 -13.68 4.26 10.30
CA SER A 107 -14.60 4.72 11.34
C SER A 107 -14.26 4.06 12.68
N GLU A 108 -14.55 4.74 13.79
CA GLU A 108 -14.31 4.19 15.14
C GLU A 108 -15.03 2.86 15.39
N ASN A 109 -16.15 2.63 14.71
CA ASN A 109 -16.93 1.39 14.76
C ASN A 109 -16.84 0.58 13.45
N ALA A 110 -15.70 0.66 12.75
CA ALA A 110 -15.48 -0.22 11.60
C ALA A 110 -15.60 -1.68 12.06
N THR A 111 -16.28 -2.48 11.24
CA THR A 111 -16.35 -3.92 11.45
C THR A 111 -15.23 -4.57 10.65
N PRO A 112 -14.37 -5.39 11.29
CA PRO A 112 -13.26 -6.02 10.61
C PRO A 112 -13.75 -6.82 9.40
N LYS A 113 -13.16 -6.54 8.25
CA LYS A 113 -13.48 -7.22 7.01
C LYS A 113 -12.30 -8.11 6.63
N ALA A 114 -12.41 -9.40 6.91
CA ALA A 114 -11.45 -10.40 6.46
C ALA A 114 -11.71 -10.79 4.99
N SER A 115 -10.87 -11.66 4.42
CA SER A 115 -11.09 -12.25 3.08
C SER A 115 -12.20 -13.31 3.05
N PHE A 116 -12.78 -13.64 4.21
CA PHE A 116 -13.87 -14.59 4.42
C PHE A 116 -14.99 -13.95 5.25
N ASP A 117 -16.15 -14.62 5.33
CA ASP A 117 -17.28 -14.11 6.12
C ASP A 117 -17.04 -14.32 7.62
N CYS A 118 -16.79 -13.22 8.32
CA CYS A 118 -16.58 -13.22 9.77
C CYS A 118 -17.75 -13.76 10.59
N LYS A 119 -18.98 -13.80 10.05
CA LYS A 119 -20.12 -14.42 10.73
C LYS A 119 -20.01 -15.94 10.81
N ASN A 120 -19.23 -16.54 9.89
CA ASN A 120 -19.01 -17.98 9.81
C ASN A 120 -17.65 -18.40 10.38
N ALA A 121 -16.93 -17.48 11.05
CA ALA A 121 -15.65 -17.77 11.68
C ALA A 121 -15.80 -18.88 12.73
N SER A 122 -15.12 -20.00 12.51
CA SER A 122 -15.27 -21.23 13.28
C SER A 122 -14.02 -21.57 14.07
N THR A 123 -12.84 -21.27 13.51
CA THR A 123 -11.54 -21.54 14.15
C THR A 123 -11.09 -20.37 15.02
N ASP A 124 -10.18 -20.63 15.95
CA ASP A 124 -9.61 -19.59 16.82
C ASP A 124 -8.84 -18.53 16.03
N VAL A 125 -8.20 -18.96 14.93
CA VAL A 125 -7.50 -18.08 13.98
C VAL A 125 -8.49 -17.13 13.30
N GLU A 126 -9.57 -17.67 12.74
CA GLU A 126 -10.60 -16.88 12.05
C GLU A 126 -11.27 -15.88 12.99
N LYS A 127 -11.59 -16.31 14.22
CA LYS A 127 -12.16 -15.43 15.25
C LYS A 127 -11.19 -14.31 15.64
N ALA A 128 -9.89 -14.62 15.80
CA ALA A 128 -8.89 -13.61 16.11
C ALA A 128 -8.75 -12.59 14.97
N ILE A 129 -8.73 -13.04 13.71
CA ILE A 129 -8.72 -12.17 12.53
C ILE A 129 -9.96 -11.27 12.52
N CYS A 130 -11.14 -11.84 12.73
CA CYS A 130 -12.40 -11.10 12.70
C CYS A 130 -12.65 -10.19 13.91
N ALA A 131 -11.91 -10.36 15.00
CA ALA A 131 -11.96 -9.49 16.17
C ALA A 131 -10.98 -8.31 16.08
N SER A 132 -10.15 -8.23 15.04
CA SER A 132 -9.06 -7.26 14.94
C SER A 132 -8.98 -6.64 13.55
N GLU A 133 -9.27 -5.34 13.44
CA GLU A 133 -9.14 -4.58 12.18
C GLU A 133 -7.75 -4.76 11.52
N PRO A 134 -6.62 -4.61 12.25
CA PRO A 134 -5.30 -4.88 11.66
C PRO A 134 -5.15 -6.30 11.10
N LEU A 135 -5.60 -7.34 11.82
CA LEU A 135 -5.47 -8.71 11.34
C LEU A 135 -6.36 -8.99 10.13
N ALA A 136 -7.59 -8.48 10.13
CA ALA A 136 -8.51 -8.58 9.00
C ALA A 136 -7.94 -7.88 7.75
N ALA A 137 -7.31 -6.71 7.93
CA ALA A 137 -6.62 -6.02 6.84
C ALA A 137 -5.43 -6.82 6.31
N PHE A 138 -4.60 -7.41 7.17
CA PHE A 138 -3.51 -8.29 6.72
C PHE A 138 -4.02 -9.52 5.95
N ASP A 139 -5.09 -10.17 6.42
CA ASP A 139 -5.71 -11.32 5.76
C ASP A 139 -6.26 -10.96 4.36
N LEU A 140 -6.91 -9.80 4.24
CA LEU A 140 -7.32 -9.24 2.95
C LEU A 140 -6.12 -8.98 2.03
N SER A 141 -5.09 -8.31 2.54
CA SER A 141 -3.89 -7.98 1.77
C SER A 141 -3.22 -9.24 1.24
N VAL A 142 -3.04 -10.27 2.07
CA VAL A 142 -2.47 -11.56 1.63
C VAL A 142 -3.30 -12.15 0.49
N THR A 143 -4.62 -12.22 0.68
CA THR A 143 -5.52 -12.80 -0.33
C THR A 143 -5.46 -12.04 -1.65
N GLN A 144 -5.47 -10.70 -1.60
CA GLN A 144 -5.41 -9.86 -2.79
C GLN A 144 -4.06 -9.96 -3.52
N SER A 145 -2.95 -9.95 -2.79
CA SER A 145 -1.60 -10.13 -3.36
C SER A 145 -1.47 -11.50 -4.03
N TYR A 146 -1.93 -12.55 -3.37
CA TYR A 146 -1.95 -13.91 -3.92
C TYR A 146 -2.76 -14.00 -5.21
N LEU A 147 -4.00 -13.49 -5.21
CA LEU A 147 -4.86 -13.50 -6.40
C LEU A 147 -4.27 -12.68 -7.55
N SER A 148 -3.58 -11.58 -7.25
CA SER A 148 -2.91 -10.74 -8.24
C SER A 148 -1.72 -11.47 -8.88
N ALA A 149 -0.90 -12.15 -8.07
CA ALA A 149 0.20 -12.99 -8.56
C ALA A 149 -0.32 -14.12 -9.46
N VAL A 150 -1.37 -14.84 -9.02
CA VAL A 150 -2.02 -15.88 -9.84
C VAL A 150 -2.54 -15.32 -11.16
N LYS A 151 -3.19 -14.14 -11.15
CA LYS A 151 -3.69 -13.49 -12.36
C LYS A 151 -2.56 -13.14 -13.32
N ARG A 152 -1.43 -12.62 -12.81
CA ARG A 152 -0.24 -12.28 -13.62
C ARG A 152 0.32 -13.52 -14.30
N TYR A 153 0.60 -14.59 -13.56
CA TYR A 153 1.14 -15.83 -14.15
C TYR A 153 0.19 -16.48 -15.15
N LYS A 154 -1.13 -16.42 -14.91
CA LYS A 154 -2.13 -16.87 -15.89
C LYS A 154 -2.08 -16.05 -17.18
N ALA A 155 -1.95 -14.73 -17.09
CA ALA A 155 -1.85 -13.85 -18.26
C ALA A 155 -0.56 -14.11 -19.07
N LEU A 156 0.50 -14.58 -18.42
CA LEU A 156 1.76 -14.98 -19.04
C LEU A 156 1.80 -16.45 -19.50
N HIS A 157 0.68 -17.19 -19.38
CA HIS A 157 0.59 -18.62 -19.69
C HIS A 157 1.58 -19.52 -18.92
N GLN A 158 2.01 -19.11 -17.72
CA GLN A 158 2.95 -19.83 -16.86
C GLN A 158 2.22 -20.79 -15.89
N SER A 159 1.71 -21.91 -16.41
CA SER A 159 0.90 -22.86 -15.63
C SER A 159 1.66 -23.51 -14.46
N THR A 160 2.96 -23.79 -14.62
CA THR A 160 3.82 -24.34 -13.56
C THR A 160 3.93 -23.39 -12.36
N ASP A 161 4.12 -22.09 -12.61
CA ASP A 161 4.18 -21.08 -11.55
C ASP A 161 2.85 -20.91 -10.82
N VAL A 162 1.74 -20.97 -11.55
CA VAL A 162 0.41 -20.99 -10.95
C VAL A 162 0.26 -22.19 -9.98
N HIS A 163 0.70 -23.39 -10.38
CA HIS A 163 0.64 -24.57 -9.51
C HIS A 163 1.56 -24.46 -8.30
N ARG A 164 2.76 -23.89 -8.47
CA ARG A 164 3.71 -23.59 -7.40
C ARG A 164 3.09 -22.65 -6.37
N LEU A 165 2.49 -21.54 -6.82
CA LEU A 165 1.79 -20.58 -5.95
C LEU A 165 0.64 -21.21 -5.17
N TYR A 166 -0.18 -22.05 -5.82
CA TYR A 166 -1.25 -22.78 -5.11
C TYR A 166 -0.70 -23.64 -3.97
N THR A 167 0.44 -24.30 -4.20
CA THR A 167 1.07 -25.19 -3.21
C THR A 167 1.67 -24.38 -2.06
N GLN A 168 2.41 -23.31 -2.36
CA GLN A 168 2.97 -22.40 -1.36
C GLN A 168 1.86 -21.78 -0.50
N GLN A 169 0.76 -21.30 -1.10
CA GLN A 169 -0.35 -20.71 -0.37
C GLN A 169 -1.01 -21.70 0.60
N LYS A 170 -1.18 -22.97 0.20
CA LYS A 170 -1.72 -24.01 1.08
C LYS A 170 -0.80 -24.32 2.24
N ALA A 171 0.50 -24.43 1.99
CA ALA A 171 1.49 -24.67 3.03
C ALA A 171 1.51 -23.51 4.05
N TRP A 172 1.49 -22.27 3.55
CA TRP A 172 1.41 -21.08 4.40
C TRP A 172 0.14 -21.01 5.25
N LEU A 173 -1.03 -21.43 4.72
CA LEU A 173 -2.25 -21.48 5.52
C LEU A 173 -2.13 -22.42 6.72
N VAL A 174 -1.39 -23.53 6.60
CA VAL A 174 -1.10 -24.44 7.72
C VAL A 174 -0.21 -23.74 8.76
N GLU A 175 0.85 -23.06 8.31
CA GLU A 175 1.74 -22.28 9.17
C GLU A 175 0.97 -21.18 9.93
N ARG A 176 0.23 -20.34 9.23
CA ARG A 176 -0.63 -19.30 9.83
C ARG A 176 -1.58 -19.91 10.85
N ASN A 177 -2.22 -21.02 10.52
CA ASN A 177 -3.21 -21.63 11.41
C ASN A 177 -2.58 -22.23 12.68
N SER A 178 -1.30 -22.59 12.65
CA SER A 178 -0.57 -23.07 13.84
C SER A 178 -0.43 -21.99 14.93
N CYS A 179 -0.58 -20.71 14.58
CA CYS A 179 -0.59 -19.60 15.54
C CYS A 179 -1.81 -19.58 16.48
N GLY A 180 -2.90 -20.28 16.15
CA GLY A 180 -4.16 -20.15 16.88
C GLY A 180 -4.64 -18.69 16.94
N ALA A 181 -5.06 -18.22 18.12
CA ALA A 181 -5.47 -16.83 18.35
C ALA A 181 -4.30 -15.86 18.67
N HIS A 182 -3.04 -16.29 18.54
CA HIS A 182 -1.89 -15.47 18.94
C HIS A 182 -1.62 -14.32 17.95
N ILE A 183 -2.09 -13.11 18.30
CA ILE A 183 -2.11 -11.93 17.42
C ILE A 183 -0.75 -11.64 16.77
N LYS A 184 0.34 -11.58 17.56
CA LYS A 184 1.67 -11.26 17.01
C LYS A 184 2.19 -12.33 16.05
N CYS A 185 1.86 -13.60 16.32
CA CYS A 185 2.23 -14.71 15.43
C CYS A 185 1.49 -14.60 14.10
N LEU A 186 0.19 -14.32 14.15
CA LEU A 186 -0.62 -14.08 12.95
C LEU A 186 -0.11 -12.90 12.12
N GLN A 187 0.21 -11.78 12.79
CA GLN A 187 0.78 -10.61 12.12
C GLN A 187 2.11 -10.93 11.43
N ASP A 188 3.02 -11.60 12.13
CA ASP A 188 4.35 -11.93 11.59
C ASP A 188 4.25 -12.94 10.44
N ALA A 189 3.40 -13.96 10.57
CA ALA A 189 3.14 -14.94 9.51
C ALA A 189 2.50 -14.31 8.26
N MET A 190 1.59 -13.34 8.44
CA MET A 190 0.97 -12.62 7.31
C MET A 190 1.92 -11.62 6.66
N ALA A 191 2.71 -10.88 7.45
CA ALA A 191 3.70 -9.93 6.95
C ALA A 191 4.80 -10.63 6.13
N SER A 192 5.37 -11.71 6.67
CA SER A 192 6.39 -12.52 5.99
C SER A 192 5.88 -13.06 4.65
N HIS A 193 4.63 -13.52 4.61
CA HIS A 193 4.05 -14.05 3.37
C HIS A 193 3.70 -12.96 2.36
N LEU A 194 3.33 -11.76 2.81
CA LEU A 194 3.19 -10.60 1.91
C LEU A 194 4.51 -10.25 1.24
N GLU A 195 5.62 -10.27 1.98
CA GLU A 195 6.96 -10.06 1.43
C GLU A 195 7.34 -11.15 0.42
N ALA A 196 7.06 -12.42 0.72
CA ALA A 196 7.27 -13.52 -0.21
C ALA A 196 6.46 -13.31 -1.51
N LEU A 197 5.17 -13.00 -1.41
CA LEU A 197 4.30 -12.75 -2.57
C LEU A 197 4.72 -11.52 -3.39
N ALA A 198 5.23 -10.47 -2.75
CA ALA A 198 5.76 -9.29 -3.44
C ALA A 198 6.99 -9.66 -4.29
N ASN A 199 7.84 -10.57 -3.79
CA ASN A 199 9.03 -11.03 -4.49
C ASN A 199 8.76 -12.05 -5.59
N GLU A 200 7.58 -12.69 -5.62
CA GLU A 200 7.17 -13.60 -6.71
C GLU A 200 6.99 -12.89 -8.08
N GLY A 201 7.21 -11.56 -8.15
CA GLY A 201 7.03 -10.74 -9.37
C GLY A 201 8.27 -10.03 -9.89
N ASN A 202 9.43 -10.18 -9.25
CA ASN A 202 10.67 -9.53 -9.64
C ASN A 202 11.41 -10.39 -10.68
N PHE A 203 11.21 -10.06 -11.97
CA PHE A 203 11.99 -10.55 -13.10
C PHE A 203 12.62 -9.36 -13.81
#